data_AF-A0A3D0EXU1-F1
#
_entry.id   AF-A0A3D0EXU1-F1
#
_cell.length_a   1.000
_cell.length_b   1.000
_cell.length_c   1.000
_cell.angle_alpha   90.00
_cell.angle_beta   90.00
_cell.angle_gamma   90.00
#
_symmetry.space_group_name_H-M   'P 1'
#
loop_
_entity.id
_entity.type
_entity.pdbx_description
1 polymer ?
#
loop_
_entity_poly.entity_id
_entity_poly.type
_entity_poly.pdbx_seq_one_letter_code
_entity_poly.pdbx_strand_id
1 'polypeptide(L)'
;MTSLFGRLSNFYFWYFAFVGAFAPFFSLYLQRRGFAPLEIAVLLGISPTLRILVPFFWAWLADHWGHKYKLLRIFAFISPVLFAFMIAKGSFSSVAGVLIIWGLLWSGILPIAEALCVEALGEEISIYGRVRVWGSIGFILVVVSGGYLFEWLDVLYLDWIICALLVIILGAVLMLPRDNELSARPNEVAQPIFFLKDQRIIALMVCFFIMQFAHGAYNAFFSIFVVDLGHSKSTVGWLWAIAVIAEIFIFLWMPRLFKRFSINDFFLFCFSLGLFFLVALINIKFWYRFSYVFYLIIIALLIYVDFFGLSALGAKRWINFYFFNIQPSELMKV
;
A
#
# COMPACT_ATOMS: atom_id res chain seq x y z
N MET A 1 4.88 -0.58 31.25
CA MET A 1 4.00 -1.02 30.14
C MET A 1 3.03 0.05 29.67
N THR A 2 2.19 0.64 30.54
CA THR A 2 1.22 1.70 30.17
C THR A 2 1.89 2.94 29.54
N SER A 3 3.07 3.33 30.01
CA SER A 3 3.83 4.44 29.43
C SER A 3 4.40 4.15 28.04
N LEU A 4 4.91 2.94 27.80
CA LEU A 4 5.48 2.54 26.49
C LEU A 4 4.37 2.36 25.44
N PHE A 5 3.28 1.69 25.80
CA PHE A 5 2.10 1.56 24.96
C PHE A 5 1.58 2.93 24.51
N GLY A 6 1.45 3.88 25.44
CA GLY A 6 1.01 5.25 25.14
C GLY A 6 1.98 5.99 24.21
N ARG A 7 3.29 5.88 24.42
CA ARG A 7 4.32 6.51 23.58
C ARG A 7 4.31 5.97 22.14
N LEU A 8 4.26 4.64 21.98
CA LEU A 8 4.17 4.01 20.68
C LEU A 8 2.86 4.38 19.98
N SER A 9 1.72 4.25 20.69
CA SER A 9 0.40 4.60 20.16
C SER A 9 0.33 6.06 19.70
N ASN A 10 0.94 6.98 20.46
CA ASN A 10 1.03 8.40 20.09
C ASN A 10 1.84 8.61 18.81
N PHE A 11 2.98 7.93 18.63
CA PHE A 11 3.74 7.98 17.38
C PHE A 11 2.90 7.47 16.19
N TYR A 12 2.28 6.30 16.33
CA TYR A 12 1.44 5.73 15.27
C TYR A 12 0.26 6.63 14.90
N PHE A 13 -0.41 7.19 15.90
CA PHE A 13 -1.50 8.15 15.70
C PHE A 13 -1.06 9.32 14.83
N TRP A 14 0.03 10.00 15.20
CA TRP A 14 0.49 11.18 14.47
C TRP A 14 1.11 10.88 13.11
N TYR A 15 1.81 9.75 12.99
CA TYR A 15 2.34 9.29 11.69
C TYR A 15 1.20 9.06 10.69
N PHE A 16 0.17 8.31 11.09
CA PHE A 16 -0.96 8.03 10.20
C PHE A 16 -1.93 9.21 10.07
N ALA A 17 -1.99 10.12 11.04
CA ALA A 17 -2.63 11.43 10.89
C ALA A 17 -1.99 12.25 9.77
N PHE A 18 -0.65 12.30 9.70
CA PHE A 18 0.05 12.88 8.55
C PHE A 18 -0.36 12.19 7.24
N VAL A 19 -0.41 10.85 7.21
CA VAL A 19 -0.81 10.12 6.00
C VAL A 19 -2.26 10.47 5.61
N GLY A 20 -3.15 10.66 6.59
CA GLY A 20 -4.54 11.09 6.41
C GLY A 20 -4.70 12.52 5.89
N ALA A 21 -3.74 13.42 6.15
CA ALA A 21 -3.70 14.73 5.50
C ALA A 21 -3.06 14.65 4.10
N PHE A 22 -1.98 13.88 3.97
CA PHE A 22 -1.16 13.85 2.77
C PHE A 22 -1.83 13.06 1.62
N ALA A 23 -2.15 11.78 1.83
CA ALA A 23 -2.61 10.89 0.77
C ALA A 23 -3.87 11.38 0.01
N PRO A 24 -4.95 11.81 0.69
CA PRO A 24 -6.18 12.23 0.01
C PRO A 24 -6.11 13.63 -0.59
N PHE A 25 -5.30 14.55 -0.06
CA PHE A 25 -5.35 15.96 -0.44
C PHE A 25 -4.11 16.46 -1.20
N PHE A 26 -3.00 15.71 -1.20
CA PHE A 26 -1.76 16.18 -1.83
C PHE A 26 -1.87 16.27 -3.36
N SER A 27 -2.62 15.38 -4.01
CA SER A 27 -2.88 15.49 -5.45
C SER A 27 -3.73 16.73 -5.80
N LEU A 28 -4.77 17.01 -5.01
CA LEU A 28 -5.58 18.23 -5.10
C LEU A 28 -4.76 19.49 -4.86
N TYR A 29 -3.83 19.45 -3.90
CA TYR A 29 -2.89 20.55 -3.64
C TYR A 29 -1.99 20.84 -4.84
N LEU A 30 -1.43 19.82 -5.48
CA LEU A 30 -0.60 19.99 -6.68
C LEU A 30 -1.43 20.51 -7.87
N GLN A 31 -2.65 20.00 -8.06
CA GLN A 31 -3.59 20.52 -9.06
C GLN A 31 -3.90 21.99 -8.80
N ARG A 32 -4.16 22.36 -7.54
CA ARG A 32 -4.45 23.74 -7.14
C ARG A 32 -3.26 24.68 -7.30
N ARG A 33 -2.02 24.17 -7.21
CA ARG A 33 -0.79 24.92 -7.56
C ARG A 33 -0.62 25.17 -9.06
N GLY A 34 -1.44 24.52 -9.90
CA GLY A 34 -1.45 24.70 -11.35
C GLY A 34 -0.59 23.70 -12.12
N PHE A 35 -0.15 22.60 -11.49
CA PHE A 35 0.58 21.54 -12.18
C PHE A 35 -0.34 20.76 -13.12
N ALA A 36 0.19 20.38 -14.28
CA ALA A 36 -0.53 19.56 -15.24
C ALA A 36 -0.70 18.11 -14.71
N PRO A 37 -1.70 17.34 -15.19
CA PRO A 37 -1.93 15.97 -14.72
C PRO A 37 -0.70 15.05 -14.83
N LEU A 38 0.09 15.18 -15.91
CA LEU A 38 1.32 14.41 -16.09
C LEU A 38 2.39 14.78 -15.04
N GLU A 39 2.53 16.07 -14.72
CA GLU A 39 3.45 16.56 -13.69
C GLU A 39 3.03 16.04 -12.31
N ILE A 40 1.73 16.08 -12.00
CA ILE A 40 1.17 15.53 -10.75
C ILE A 40 1.50 14.04 -10.64
N ALA A 41 1.27 13.25 -11.70
CA ALA A 41 1.59 11.82 -11.72
C ALA A 41 3.08 11.56 -11.44
N VAL A 42 3.97 12.33 -12.07
CA VAL A 42 5.42 12.21 -11.84
C VAL A 42 5.78 12.57 -10.40
N LEU A 43 5.28 13.69 -9.87
CA LEU A 43 5.54 14.13 -8.49
C LEU A 43 5.05 13.13 -7.45
N LEU A 44 3.84 12.59 -7.62
CA LEU A 44 3.28 11.56 -6.74
C LEU A 44 4.04 10.23 -6.86
N GLY A 45 4.57 9.92 -8.05
CA GLY A 45 5.37 8.73 -8.33
C GLY A 45 6.76 8.73 -7.67
N ILE A 46 7.30 9.89 -7.28
CA ILE A 46 8.60 10.00 -6.60
C ILE A 46 8.61 9.17 -5.31
N SER A 47 7.62 9.33 -4.45
CA SER A 47 7.61 8.70 -3.13
C SER A 47 7.56 7.16 -3.19
N PRO A 48 6.66 6.52 -3.96
CA PRO A 48 6.69 5.07 -4.17
C PRO A 48 8.00 4.58 -4.81
N THR A 49 8.60 5.33 -5.73
CA THR A 49 9.85 4.94 -6.40
C THR A 49 11.01 4.88 -5.39
N LEU A 50 11.13 5.91 -4.53
CA LEU A 50 12.15 5.92 -3.48
C LEU A 50 11.97 4.76 -2.49
N ARG A 51 10.73 4.36 -2.21
CA ARG A 51 10.42 3.24 -1.32
C ARG A 51 10.89 1.87 -1.83
N ILE A 52 11.31 1.74 -3.09
CA ILE A 52 11.84 0.49 -3.65
C ILE A 52 13.22 0.16 -3.07
N LEU A 53 14.09 1.15 -2.86
CA LEU A 53 15.50 0.93 -2.48
C LEU A 53 15.87 1.56 -1.15
N VAL A 54 15.32 2.74 -0.87
CA VAL A 54 15.78 3.59 0.23
C VAL A 54 15.50 2.99 1.61
N PRO A 55 14.35 2.32 1.88
CA PRO A 55 14.13 1.64 3.15
C PRO A 55 15.17 0.56 3.46
N PHE A 56 15.64 -0.19 2.45
CA PHE A 56 16.67 -1.21 2.63
C PHE A 56 18.01 -0.59 3.05
N PHE A 57 18.38 0.52 2.42
CA PHE A 57 19.57 1.27 2.79
C PHE A 57 19.50 1.77 4.24
N TRP A 58 18.36 2.34 4.65
CA TRP A 58 18.19 2.83 6.02
C TRP A 58 18.10 1.72 7.06
N ALA A 59 17.48 0.58 6.74
CA ALA A 59 17.49 -0.59 7.62
C ALA A 59 18.93 -1.08 7.86
N TRP A 60 19.69 -1.27 6.78
CA TRP A 60 21.11 -1.62 6.86
C TRP A 60 21.91 -0.61 7.69
N LEU A 61 21.75 0.69 7.44
CA LEU A 61 22.47 1.72 8.19
C LEU A 61 22.07 1.73 9.67
N ALA A 62 20.78 1.55 9.98
CA ALA A 62 20.28 1.50 11.34
C ALA A 62 20.87 0.32 12.13
N ASP A 63 20.99 -0.84 11.49
CA ASP A 63 21.56 -2.05 12.09
C ASP A 63 23.09 -1.95 12.26
N HIS A 64 23.80 -1.31 11.34
CA HIS A 64 25.25 -1.08 11.45
C HIS A 64 25.62 0.05 12.42
N TRP A 65 24.81 1.11 12.49
CA TRP A 65 25.09 2.25 13.35
C TRP A 65 24.73 1.99 14.82
N GLY A 66 23.82 1.03 15.09
CA GLY A 66 23.45 0.58 16.43
C GLY A 66 22.65 1.59 17.27
N HIS A 67 22.25 2.73 16.69
CA HIS A 67 21.52 3.80 17.38
C HIS A 67 20.22 4.15 16.63
N LYS A 68 19.29 3.19 16.59
CA LYS A 68 18.05 3.26 15.80
C LYS A 68 17.14 4.42 16.24
N TYR A 69 17.01 4.66 17.55
CA TYR A 69 16.21 5.78 18.06
C TYR A 69 16.85 7.13 17.73
N LYS A 70 18.18 7.24 17.81
CA LYS A 70 18.91 8.47 17.41
C LYS A 70 18.71 8.77 15.91
N LEU A 71 18.83 7.77 15.05
CA LEU A 71 18.62 7.92 13.61
C LEU A 71 17.17 8.37 13.31
N LEU A 72 16.17 7.76 13.96
CA LEU A 72 14.77 8.16 13.84
C LEU A 72 14.53 9.63 14.26
N ARG A 73 15.16 10.08 15.36
CA ARG A 73 15.07 11.47 15.82
C ARG A 73 15.71 12.45 14.84
N ILE A 74 16.83 12.09 14.23
CA ILE A 74 17.48 12.91 13.19
C ILE A 74 16.53 13.07 12.00
N PHE A 75 15.90 11.99 11.53
CA PHE A 75 14.94 12.06 10.43
C PHE A 75 13.73 12.92 10.78
N ALA A 76 13.15 12.73 11.98
CA ALA A 76 12.01 13.50 12.43
C ALA A 76 12.35 15.00 12.59
N PHE A 77 13.58 15.35 12.96
CA PHE A 77 14.03 16.73 13.10
C PHE A 77 14.25 17.42 11.75
N ILE A 78 14.89 16.73 10.81
CA ILE A 78 15.22 17.29 9.49
C ILE A 78 13.98 17.36 8.58
N SER A 79 13.04 16.42 8.72
CA SER A 79 11.84 16.32 7.89
C SER A 79 11.01 17.62 7.78
N PRO A 80 10.60 18.29 8.87
CA PRO A 80 9.84 19.53 8.77
C PRO A 80 10.63 20.67 8.10
N VAL A 81 11.96 20.73 8.32
CA VAL A 81 12.83 21.75 7.70
C VAL A 81 12.89 21.57 6.18
N LEU A 82 13.09 20.33 5.72
CA LEU A 82 13.11 20.03 4.29
C LEU A 82 11.74 20.24 3.66
N PHE A 83 10.67 19.82 4.33
CA PHE A 83 9.33 19.99 3.79
C PHE A 83 8.88 21.45 3.78
N ALA A 84 9.39 22.31 4.67
CA ALA A 84 9.06 23.74 4.70
C ALA A 84 9.42 24.46 3.39
N PHE A 85 10.38 23.96 2.61
CA PHE A 85 10.66 24.47 1.27
C PHE A 85 9.48 24.31 0.30
N MET A 86 8.53 23.41 0.57
CA MET A 86 7.27 23.32 -0.18
C MET A 86 6.44 24.59 -0.06
N ILE A 87 6.51 25.33 1.04
CA ILE A 87 5.72 26.55 1.27
C ILE A 87 6.06 27.63 0.24
N ALA A 88 7.33 27.69 -0.19
CA ALA A 88 7.72 28.57 -1.26
C ALA A 88 7.02 28.18 -2.57
N LYS A 89 6.47 29.17 -3.29
CA LYS A 89 5.92 28.93 -4.62
C LYS A 89 7.06 28.55 -5.57
N GLY A 90 7.10 27.29 -5.95
CA GLY A 90 8.18 26.69 -6.72
C GLY A 90 7.76 26.23 -8.12
N SER A 91 8.74 26.04 -9.01
CA SER A 91 8.55 25.35 -10.28
C SER A 91 8.44 23.84 -10.08
N PHE A 92 8.08 23.10 -11.13
CA PHE A 92 8.05 21.64 -11.10
C PHE A 92 9.34 21.03 -10.55
N SER A 93 10.50 21.50 -11.04
CA SER A 93 11.81 20.99 -10.63
C SER A 93 12.12 21.25 -9.16
N SER A 94 11.71 22.39 -8.61
CA SER A 94 11.95 22.68 -7.19
C SER A 94 11.05 21.82 -6.30
N VAL A 95 9.78 21.63 -6.67
CA VAL A 95 8.86 20.72 -5.95
C VAL A 95 9.37 19.28 -6.02
N ALA A 96 9.79 18.82 -7.20
CA ALA A 96 10.39 17.49 -7.38
C ALA A 96 11.65 17.33 -6.51
N GLY A 97 12.54 18.32 -6.50
CA GLY A 97 13.74 18.31 -5.67
C GLY A 97 13.44 18.19 -4.18
N VAL A 98 12.45 18.95 -3.68
CA VAL A 98 12.01 18.85 -2.28
C VAL A 98 11.44 17.47 -1.98
N LEU A 99 10.55 16.95 -2.83
CA LEU A 99 9.95 15.61 -2.64
C LEU A 99 10.97 14.48 -2.71
N ILE A 100 12.01 14.60 -3.54
CA ILE A 100 13.11 13.62 -3.59
C ILE A 100 13.90 13.66 -2.29
N ILE A 101 14.42 14.83 -1.92
CA ILE A 101 15.31 14.96 -0.74
C ILE A 101 14.55 14.62 0.54
N TRP A 102 13.34 15.15 0.70
CA TRP A 102 12.49 14.83 1.84
C TRP A 102 12.06 13.35 1.82
N GLY A 103 11.69 12.81 0.65
CA GLY A 103 11.26 11.42 0.49
C GLY A 103 12.36 10.41 0.84
N LEU A 104 13.62 10.74 0.55
CA LEU A 104 14.78 9.94 0.96
C LEU A 104 14.79 9.74 2.47
N LEU A 105 14.56 10.79 3.26
CA LEU A 105 14.46 10.67 4.73
C LEU A 105 13.15 10.02 5.18
N TRP A 106 12.01 10.51 4.68
CA TRP A 106 10.68 10.10 5.13
C TRP A 106 10.43 8.60 4.94
N SER A 107 10.96 8.01 3.86
CA SER A 107 10.84 6.58 3.58
C SER A 107 11.44 5.66 4.65
N GLY A 108 12.42 6.14 5.44
CA GLY A 108 13.06 5.38 6.52
C GLY A 108 12.36 5.48 7.87
N ILE A 109 11.50 6.49 8.09
CA ILE A 109 10.88 6.75 9.40
C ILE A 109 10.00 5.58 9.86
N LEU A 110 9.07 5.13 9.01
CA LEU A 110 8.14 4.05 9.39
C LEU A 110 8.84 2.68 9.54
N PRO A 111 9.70 2.21 8.60
CA PRO A 111 10.40 0.94 8.77
C PRO A 111 11.25 0.88 10.05
N ILE A 112 11.98 1.95 10.38
CA ILE A 112 12.78 2.02 11.60
C ILE A 112 11.87 2.02 12.83
N ALA A 113 10.79 2.80 12.82
CA ALA A 113 9.84 2.85 13.93
C ALA A 113 9.11 1.52 14.15
N GLU A 114 8.77 0.79 13.08
CA GLU A 114 8.21 -0.57 13.14
C GLU A 114 9.19 -1.55 13.77
N ALA A 115 10.45 -1.55 13.31
CA ALA A 115 11.50 -2.40 13.89
C ALA A 115 11.68 -2.12 15.39
N LEU A 116 11.74 -0.84 15.77
CA LEU A 116 11.84 -0.41 17.17
C LEU A 116 10.60 -0.78 17.98
N CYS A 117 9.40 -0.71 17.40
CA CYS A 117 8.15 -1.09 18.04
C CYS A 117 8.14 -2.58 18.38
N VAL A 118 8.48 -3.43 17.41
CA VAL A 118 8.55 -4.89 17.60
C VAL A 118 9.64 -5.24 18.62
N GLU A 119 10.81 -4.60 18.54
CA GLU A 119 11.90 -4.78 19.49
C GLU A 119 11.51 -4.37 20.92
N ALA A 120 10.83 -3.24 21.08
CA ALA A 120 10.39 -2.73 22.38
C ALA A 120 9.24 -3.54 22.99
N LEU A 121 8.39 -4.18 22.18
CA LEU A 121 7.28 -5.03 22.65
C LEU A 121 7.75 -6.44 23.03
N GLY A 122 8.80 -6.97 22.39
CA GLY A 122 9.37 -8.27 22.73
C GLY A 122 8.33 -9.39 22.76
N GLU A 123 8.16 -10.04 23.92
CA GLU A 123 7.21 -11.15 24.12
C GLU A 123 5.74 -10.70 24.12
N GLU A 124 5.47 -9.40 24.31
CA GLU A 124 4.13 -8.82 24.31
C GLU A 124 3.65 -8.40 22.90
N ILE A 125 4.11 -9.10 21.86
CA ILE A 125 3.74 -8.79 20.46
C ILE A 125 2.23 -8.84 20.20
N SER A 126 1.46 -9.53 21.06
CA SER A 126 -0.01 -9.53 21.02
C SER A 126 -0.62 -8.13 21.20
N ILE A 127 0.10 -7.20 21.83
CA ILE A 127 -0.32 -5.81 22.05
C ILE A 127 -0.12 -4.94 20.81
N TYR A 128 0.77 -5.36 19.89
CA TYR A 128 1.09 -4.62 18.66
C TYR A 128 -0.16 -4.23 17.86
N GLY A 129 -1.11 -5.15 17.73
CA GLY A 129 -2.39 -4.87 17.07
C GLY A 129 -3.14 -3.69 17.69
N ARG A 130 -3.16 -3.58 19.02
CA ARG A 130 -3.80 -2.46 19.74
C ARG A 130 -3.05 -1.14 19.57
N VAL A 131 -1.73 -1.17 19.46
CA VAL A 131 -0.91 0.02 19.16
C VAL A 131 -1.25 0.53 17.75
N ARG A 132 -1.34 -0.38 16.77
CA ARG A 132 -1.59 -0.03 15.37
C ARG A 132 -2.98 0.55 15.11
N VAL A 133 -3.99 0.16 15.90
CA VAL A 133 -5.36 0.74 15.79
C VAL A 133 -5.34 2.26 15.96
N TRP A 134 -4.48 2.81 16.83
CA TRP A 134 -4.35 4.26 16.98
C TRP A 134 -3.90 4.96 15.70
N GLY A 135 -3.13 4.27 14.84
CA GLY A 135 -2.80 4.77 13.51
C GLY A 135 -4.03 4.96 12.63
N SER A 136 -4.91 3.96 12.54
CA SER A 136 -6.15 4.08 11.78
C SER A 136 -7.08 5.17 12.33
N ILE A 137 -7.15 5.32 13.66
CA ILE A 137 -7.92 6.40 14.29
C ILE A 137 -7.35 7.76 13.89
N GLY A 138 -6.03 7.94 13.95
CA GLY A 138 -5.36 9.18 13.54
C GLY A 138 -5.60 9.51 12.06
N PHE A 139 -5.52 8.51 11.19
CA PHE A 139 -5.84 8.65 9.77
C PHE A 139 -7.28 9.12 9.56
N ILE A 140 -8.27 8.41 10.12
CA ILE A 140 -9.70 8.69 9.94
C ILE A 140 -10.04 10.09 10.46
N LEU A 141 -9.52 10.45 11.64
CA LEU A 141 -9.77 11.76 12.23
C LEU A 141 -9.26 12.89 11.33
N VAL A 142 -8.04 12.79 10.82
CA VAL A 142 -7.43 13.85 10.00
C VAL A 142 -7.98 13.87 8.58
N VAL A 143 -8.28 12.74 7.95
CA VAL A 143 -8.85 12.73 6.60
C VAL A 143 -10.26 13.32 6.57
N VAL A 144 -11.10 13.02 7.58
CA VAL A 144 -12.45 13.57 7.67
C VAL A 144 -12.41 15.04 8.07
N SER A 145 -11.68 15.40 9.14
CA SER A 145 -11.58 16.79 9.56
C SER A 145 -10.89 17.68 8.52
N GLY A 146 -9.86 17.17 7.84
CA GLY A 146 -9.21 17.84 6.71
C GLY A 146 -10.17 18.07 5.54
N GLY A 147 -11.03 17.09 5.24
CA GLY A 147 -12.06 17.21 4.22
C GLY A 147 -13.00 18.39 4.47
N TYR A 148 -13.49 18.54 5.70
CA TYR A 148 -14.30 19.70 6.09
C TYR A 148 -13.46 20.98 6.15
N LEU A 149 -12.25 20.94 6.72
CA LEU A 149 -11.37 22.11 6.83
C LEU A 149 -11.13 22.75 5.47
N PHE A 150 -10.88 21.95 4.43
CA PHE A 150 -10.64 22.45 3.08
C PHE A 150 -11.91 22.91 2.35
N GLU A 151 -13.10 22.79 2.91
CA GLU A 151 -14.28 23.49 2.39
C GLU A 151 -14.20 24.99 2.70
N TRP A 152 -13.66 25.35 3.87
CA TRP A 152 -13.53 26.73 4.33
C TRP A 152 -12.15 27.33 3.97
N LEU A 153 -11.12 26.47 3.94
CA LEU A 153 -9.73 26.84 3.68
C LEU A 153 -9.30 26.36 2.28
N ASP A 154 -8.50 27.17 1.56
CA ASP A 154 -7.93 26.69 0.29
C ASP A 154 -6.97 25.51 0.55
N VAL A 155 -6.98 24.51 -0.33
CA VAL A 155 -6.10 23.34 -0.23
C VAL A 155 -4.63 23.74 -0.31
N LEU A 156 -4.32 24.93 -0.83
CA LEU A 156 -2.97 25.51 -0.81
C LEU A 156 -2.34 25.59 0.58
N TYR A 157 -3.12 25.62 1.67
CA TYR A 157 -2.59 25.62 3.04
C TYR A 157 -2.19 24.21 3.55
N LEU A 158 -2.33 23.17 2.72
CA LEU A 158 -1.96 21.80 3.09
C LEU A 158 -0.48 21.67 3.46
N ASP A 159 0.43 22.44 2.83
CA ASP A 159 1.85 22.43 3.20
C ASP A 159 2.12 22.90 4.63
N TRP A 160 1.45 23.95 5.07
CA TRP A 160 1.49 24.42 6.47
C TRP A 160 0.96 23.36 7.43
N ILE A 161 -0.16 22.71 7.10
CA ILE A 161 -0.74 21.62 7.90
C ILE A 161 0.23 20.45 7.99
N ILE A 162 0.84 20.06 6.86
CA ILE A 162 1.84 19.00 6.83
C ILE A 162 3.07 19.38 7.68
N CYS A 163 3.61 20.59 7.53
CA CYS A 163 4.72 21.06 8.36
C CYS A 163 4.38 20.99 9.85
N ALA A 164 3.18 21.43 10.26
CA ALA A 164 2.72 21.34 11.63
C ALA A 164 2.65 19.88 12.12
N LEU A 165 2.09 18.97 11.31
CA LEU A 165 2.03 17.55 11.63
C LEU A 165 3.42 16.92 11.74
N LEU A 166 4.38 17.30 10.90
CA LEU A 166 5.77 16.84 10.99
C LEU A 166 6.45 17.30 12.29
N VAL A 167 6.17 18.53 12.75
CA VAL A 167 6.65 19.02 14.05
C VAL A 167 6.00 18.26 15.22
N ILE A 168 4.70 17.94 15.12
CA ILE A 168 4.03 17.11 16.12
C ILE A 168 4.61 15.69 16.16
N ILE A 169 4.91 15.10 14.99
CA ILE A 169 5.58 13.81 14.88
C ILE A 169 6.96 13.86 15.51
N LEU A 170 7.74 14.93 15.30
CA LEU A 170 9.00 15.13 16.02
C LEU A 170 8.79 15.08 17.53
N GLY A 171 7.79 15.78 18.06
CA GLY A 171 7.40 15.70 19.48
C GLY A 171 7.12 14.25 19.92
N ALA A 172 6.32 13.51 19.15
CA ALA A 172 6.00 12.11 19.44
C ALA A 172 7.24 11.19 19.41
N VAL A 173 8.15 11.38 18.45
CA VAL A 173 9.40 10.62 18.33
C VAL A 173 10.35 10.93 19.49
N LEU A 174 10.38 12.17 20.00
CA LEU A 174 11.18 12.54 21.16
C LEU A 174 10.68 11.87 22.46
N MET A 175 9.40 11.48 22.52
CA MET A 175 8.83 10.73 23.65
C MET A 175 9.16 9.23 23.62
N LEU A 176 9.67 8.70 22.50
CA LEU A 176 10.07 7.30 22.39
C LEU A 176 11.28 6.99 23.28
N PRO A 177 11.47 5.72 23.70
CA PRO A 177 12.63 5.27 24.48
C PRO A 177 13.98 5.70 23.90
N ARG A 178 15.03 5.65 24.71
CA ARG A 178 16.41 5.91 24.27
C ARG A 178 17.14 4.59 23.97
N ASP A 179 18.09 4.62 23.04
CA ASP A 179 18.87 3.43 22.64
C ASP A 179 19.52 2.70 23.84
N ASN A 180 19.90 3.41 24.91
CA ASN A 180 20.51 2.81 26.11
C ASN A 180 19.53 2.07 27.04
N GLU A 181 18.22 2.15 26.80
CA GLU A 181 17.18 1.54 27.65
C GLU A 181 16.82 0.10 27.22
N LEU A 182 17.25 -0.33 26.02
CA LEU A 182 17.00 -1.65 25.48
C LEU A 182 18.36 -2.29 25.15
N SER A 183 18.76 -3.29 25.93
CA SER A 183 20.05 -3.98 25.76
C SER A 183 20.16 -4.56 24.36
N ALA A 184 21.26 -4.25 23.66
CA ALA A 184 21.58 -4.75 22.33
C ALA A 184 21.45 -6.28 22.28
N ARG A 185 20.38 -6.79 21.67
CA ARG A 185 20.35 -8.18 21.26
C ARG A 185 21.41 -8.35 20.17
N PRO A 186 22.19 -9.45 20.18
CA PRO A 186 23.19 -9.69 19.14
C PRO A 186 22.51 -9.63 17.78
N ASN A 187 23.11 -8.90 16.83
CA ASN A 187 22.69 -8.90 15.43
C ASN A 187 22.62 -10.35 14.95
N GLU A 188 21.42 -10.91 14.82
CA GLU A 188 21.24 -12.09 13.98
C GLU A 188 21.71 -11.71 12.58
N VAL A 189 22.66 -12.47 12.06
CA VAL A 189 23.32 -12.25 10.78
C VAL A 189 22.26 -11.99 9.72
N ALA A 190 22.36 -10.84 9.04
CA ALA A 190 21.47 -10.48 7.95
C ALA A 190 21.30 -11.67 7.00
N GLN A 191 20.08 -12.21 6.92
CA GLN A 191 19.75 -13.29 6.00
C GLN A 191 20.13 -12.83 4.59
N PRO A 192 21.02 -13.54 3.88
CA PRO A 192 21.48 -13.07 2.59
C PRO A 192 20.32 -13.07 1.59
N ILE A 193 20.36 -12.13 0.63
CA ILE A 193 19.29 -11.82 -0.35
C ILE A 193 18.94 -13.03 -1.26
N PHE A 194 19.61 -14.18 -1.10
CA PHE A 194 19.34 -15.42 -1.83
C PHE A 194 17.90 -15.91 -1.73
N PHE A 195 17.13 -15.54 -0.69
CA PHE A 195 15.70 -15.85 -0.63
C PHE A 195 14.91 -15.25 -1.81
N LEU A 196 15.36 -14.15 -2.42
CA LEU A 196 14.73 -13.56 -3.60
C LEU A 196 14.81 -14.46 -4.85
N LYS A 197 15.59 -15.55 -4.82
CA LYS A 197 15.62 -16.56 -5.89
C LYS A 197 14.51 -17.59 -5.78
N ASP A 198 13.80 -17.65 -4.65
CA ASP A 198 12.69 -18.58 -4.47
C ASP A 198 11.52 -18.19 -5.39
N GLN A 199 11.10 -19.13 -6.25
CA GLN A 199 10.01 -18.94 -7.19
C GLN A 199 8.69 -18.53 -6.51
N ARG A 200 8.44 -18.98 -5.28
CA ARG A 200 7.26 -18.61 -4.49
C ARG A 200 7.31 -17.15 -4.07
N ILE A 201 8.49 -16.66 -3.69
CA ILE A 201 8.71 -15.26 -3.31
C ILE A 201 8.60 -14.37 -4.54
N ILE A 202 9.18 -14.77 -5.67
CA ILE A 202 9.04 -14.04 -6.94
C ILE A 202 7.56 -13.97 -7.34
N ALA A 203 6.83 -15.08 -7.29
CA ALA A 203 5.40 -15.10 -7.61
C ALA A 203 4.61 -14.15 -6.68
N LEU A 204 4.90 -14.18 -5.38
CA LEU A 204 4.30 -13.26 -4.41
C LEU A 204 4.62 -11.79 -4.73
N MET A 205 5.88 -11.47 -5.07
CA MET A 205 6.29 -10.13 -5.44
C MET A 205 5.63 -9.66 -6.74
N VAL A 206 5.45 -10.54 -7.73
CA VAL A 206 4.74 -10.24 -8.98
C VAL A 206 3.26 -9.95 -8.69
N CYS A 207 2.61 -10.74 -7.84
CA CYS A 207 1.22 -10.47 -7.43
C CYS A 207 1.09 -9.10 -6.76
N PHE A 208 1.99 -8.77 -5.82
CA PHE A 208 2.00 -7.44 -5.17
C PHE A 208 2.30 -6.32 -6.16
N PHE A 209 3.20 -6.53 -7.12
CA PHE A 209 3.51 -5.55 -8.16
C PHE A 209 2.29 -5.26 -9.03
N ILE A 210 1.61 -6.29 -9.55
CA ILE A 210 0.42 -6.14 -10.38
C ILE A 210 -0.69 -5.42 -9.61
N MET A 211 -0.92 -5.82 -8.36
CA MET A 211 -1.89 -5.17 -7.48
C MET A 211 -1.55 -3.68 -7.30
N GLN A 212 -0.30 -3.34 -6.94
CA GLN A 212 0.11 -1.96 -6.73
C GLN A 212 0.10 -1.12 -8.01
N PHE A 213 0.42 -1.73 -9.15
CA PHE A 213 0.34 -1.10 -10.47
C PHE A 213 -1.11 -0.71 -10.79
N ALA A 214 -2.06 -1.63 -10.57
CA ALA A 214 -3.49 -1.35 -10.77
C ALA A 214 -4.00 -0.21 -9.85
N HIS A 215 -3.52 -0.16 -8.61
CA HIS A 215 -3.88 0.90 -7.67
C HIS A 215 -3.18 2.25 -7.93
N GLY A 216 -2.13 2.31 -8.76
CA GLY A 216 -1.32 3.51 -8.95
C GLY A 216 -2.12 4.71 -9.47
N ALA A 217 -2.87 4.50 -10.57
CA ALA A 217 -3.70 5.55 -11.15
C ALA A 217 -4.85 5.98 -10.21
N TYR A 218 -5.48 5.00 -9.54
CA TYR A 218 -6.50 5.24 -8.55
C TYR A 218 -5.96 6.11 -7.40
N ASN A 219 -4.84 5.72 -6.78
CA ASN A 219 -4.27 6.45 -5.66
C ASN A 219 -3.82 7.88 -6.03
N ALA A 220 -3.35 8.08 -7.27
CA ALA A 220 -2.91 9.39 -7.73
C ALA A 220 -4.07 10.37 -8.00
N PHE A 221 -5.14 9.89 -8.63
CA PHE A 221 -6.18 10.76 -9.20
C PHE A 221 -7.56 10.63 -8.56
N PHE A 222 -7.80 9.68 -7.65
CA PHE A 222 -9.12 9.45 -7.06
C PHE A 222 -9.74 10.72 -6.47
N SER A 223 -9.00 11.45 -5.64
CA SER A 223 -9.51 12.68 -5.02
C SER A 223 -9.76 13.80 -6.03
N ILE A 224 -8.90 13.93 -7.06
CA ILE A 224 -9.10 14.87 -8.16
C ILE A 224 -10.38 14.53 -8.91
N PHE A 225 -10.56 13.27 -9.29
CA PHE A 225 -11.72 12.77 -10.00
C PHE A 225 -13.04 13.02 -9.24
N VAL A 226 -13.07 12.78 -7.93
CA VAL A 226 -14.27 13.02 -7.11
C VAL A 226 -14.64 14.51 -7.08
N VAL A 227 -13.65 15.40 -6.94
CA VAL A 227 -13.89 16.85 -6.95
C VAL A 227 -14.28 17.36 -8.34
N ASP A 228 -13.67 16.84 -9.41
CA ASP A 228 -14.01 17.18 -10.80
C ASP A 228 -15.43 16.75 -11.18
N LEU A 229 -15.98 15.70 -10.54
CA LEU A 229 -17.40 15.33 -10.63
C LEU A 229 -18.35 16.30 -9.91
N GLY A 230 -17.82 17.30 -9.20
CA GLY A 230 -18.60 18.30 -8.45
C GLY A 230 -18.87 17.93 -6.99
N HIS A 231 -18.26 16.86 -6.46
CA HIS A 231 -18.39 16.53 -5.03
C HIS A 231 -17.47 17.38 -4.15
N SER A 232 -17.85 17.53 -2.89
CA SER A 232 -17.09 18.29 -1.90
C SER A 232 -15.84 17.55 -1.42
N LYS A 233 -14.89 18.31 -0.84
CA LYS A 233 -13.68 17.73 -0.21
C LYS A 233 -14.01 16.94 1.06
N SER A 234 -15.11 17.25 1.76
CA SER A 234 -15.62 16.39 2.84
C SER A 234 -16.07 15.02 2.32
N THR A 235 -16.65 14.96 1.11
CA THR A 235 -17.00 13.69 0.45
C THR A 235 -15.75 12.86 0.18
N VAL A 236 -14.67 13.49 -0.32
CA VAL A 236 -13.36 12.83 -0.47
C VAL A 236 -12.89 12.27 0.88
N GLY A 237 -12.96 13.07 1.94
CA GLY A 237 -12.58 12.66 3.29
C GLY A 237 -13.33 11.42 3.76
N TRP A 238 -14.66 11.39 3.59
CA TRP A 238 -15.50 10.25 3.95
C TRP A 238 -15.25 9.00 3.10
N LEU A 239 -15.03 9.14 1.79
CA LEU A 239 -14.74 8.00 0.91
C LEU A 239 -13.43 7.30 1.31
N TRP A 240 -12.39 8.07 1.63
CA TRP A 240 -11.15 7.53 2.17
C TRP A 240 -11.34 6.90 3.55
N ALA A 241 -12.11 7.54 4.43
CA ALA A 241 -12.39 7.01 5.77
C ALA A 241 -13.14 5.67 5.71
N ILE A 242 -14.15 5.56 4.84
CA ILE A 242 -14.92 4.31 4.64
C ILE A 242 -14.00 3.17 4.19
N ALA A 243 -13.05 3.43 3.30
CA ALA A 243 -12.08 2.42 2.86
C ALA A 243 -11.23 1.89 4.03
N VAL A 244 -10.73 2.78 4.89
CA VAL A 244 -9.94 2.38 6.08
C VAL A 244 -10.81 1.71 7.14
N ILE A 245 -12.05 2.17 7.33
CA ILE A 245 -13.00 1.51 8.24
C ILE A 245 -13.28 0.08 7.78
N ALA A 246 -13.52 -0.13 6.48
CA ALA A 246 -13.72 -1.45 5.90
C ALA A 246 -12.49 -2.35 6.09
N GLU A 247 -11.29 -1.80 5.90
CA GLU A 247 -10.01 -2.49 6.15
C GLU A 247 -9.89 -2.95 7.61
N ILE A 248 -10.22 -2.09 8.59
CA ILE A 248 -10.21 -2.45 10.02
C ILE A 248 -11.16 -3.63 10.28
N PHE A 249 -12.39 -3.58 9.75
CA PHE A 249 -13.35 -4.67 9.92
C PHE A 249 -12.85 -5.99 9.36
N ILE A 250 -12.24 -5.98 8.16
CA ILE A 250 -11.66 -7.16 7.54
C ILE A 250 -10.50 -7.69 8.41
N PHE A 251 -9.60 -6.84 8.88
CA PHE A 251 -8.48 -7.26 9.73
C PHE A 251 -8.93 -7.85 11.06
N LEU A 252 -9.94 -7.27 11.71
CA LEU A 252 -10.51 -7.82 12.94
C LEU A 252 -11.18 -9.18 12.71
N TRP A 253 -11.70 -9.42 11.51
CA TRP A 253 -12.35 -10.69 11.14
C TRP A 253 -11.40 -11.75 10.58
N MET A 254 -10.23 -11.33 10.08
CA MET A 254 -9.22 -12.19 9.45
C MET A 254 -8.80 -13.40 10.29
N PRO A 255 -8.57 -13.30 11.63
CA PRO A 255 -8.24 -14.48 12.44
C PRO A 255 -9.35 -15.52 12.49
N ARG A 256 -10.62 -15.12 12.35
CA ARG A 256 -11.75 -16.06 12.29
C ARG A 256 -11.86 -16.72 10.92
N LEU A 257 -11.58 -15.95 9.87
CA LEU A 257 -11.55 -16.44 8.50
C LEU A 257 -10.46 -17.50 8.29
N PHE A 258 -9.24 -17.27 8.79
CA PHE A 258 -8.14 -18.23 8.66
C PHE A 258 -8.28 -19.50 9.50
N LYS A 259 -9.26 -19.56 10.42
CA LYS A 259 -9.66 -20.83 11.06
C LYS A 259 -10.49 -21.73 10.14
N ARG A 260 -11.12 -21.17 9.11
CA ARG A 260 -12.05 -21.88 8.21
C ARG A 260 -11.53 -22.02 6.78
N PHE A 261 -10.75 -21.04 6.32
CA PHE A 261 -10.27 -20.97 4.95
C PHE A 261 -8.75 -20.89 4.95
N SER A 262 -8.13 -21.68 4.07
CA SER A 262 -6.70 -21.57 3.81
C SER A 262 -6.38 -20.30 3.01
N ILE A 263 -5.12 -19.88 3.03
CA ILE A 263 -4.64 -18.77 2.21
C ILE A 263 -4.89 -19.04 0.71
N ASN A 264 -4.80 -20.30 0.29
CA ASN A 264 -5.08 -20.69 -1.10
C ASN A 264 -6.55 -20.48 -1.47
N ASP A 265 -7.48 -20.74 -0.55
CA ASP A 265 -8.91 -20.50 -0.79
C ASP A 265 -9.20 -19.02 -1.01
N PHE A 266 -8.50 -18.14 -0.27
CA PHE A 266 -8.57 -16.70 -0.48
C PHE A 266 -8.04 -16.26 -1.85
N PHE A 267 -6.87 -16.78 -2.25
CA PHE A 267 -6.33 -16.47 -3.57
C PHE A 267 -7.26 -16.95 -4.70
N LEU A 268 -7.80 -18.16 -4.58
CA LEU A 268 -8.76 -18.71 -5.53
C LEU A 268 -10.05 -17.88 -5.56
N PHE A 269 -10.56 -17.46 -4.40
CA PHE A 269 -11.75 -16.60 -4.31
C PHE A 269 -11.51 -15.25 -5.01
N CYS A 270 -10.42 -14.56 -4.69
CA CYS A 270 -10.07 -13.28 -5.31
C CYS A 270 -9.86 -13.41 -6.83
N PHE A 271 -9.18 -14.48 -7.28
CA PHE A 271 -8.98 -14.75 -8.69
C PHE A 271 -10.31 -15.04 -9.42
N SER A 272 -11.16 -15.87 -8.82
CA SER A 272 -12.48 -16.21 -9.38
C SER A 272 -13.38 -14.99 -9.46
N LEU A 273 -13.38 -14.14 -8.43
CA LEU A 273 -14.15 -12.90 -8.41
C LEU A 273 -13.63 -11.90 -9.47
N GLY A 274 -12.32 -11.78 -9.62
CA GLY A 274 -11.70 -10.97 -10.67
C GLY A 274 -12.07 -11.45 -12.07
N LEU A 275 -11.99 -12.76 -12.31
CA LEU A 275 -12.40 -13.38 -13.58
C LEU A 275 -13.90 -13.17 -13.84
N PHE A 276 -14.73 -13.32 -12.82
CA PHE A 276 -16.17 -13.05 -12.91
C PHE A 276 -16.45 -11.63 -13.38
N PHE A 277 -15.85 -10.61 -12.74
CA PHE A 277 -16.03 -9.22 -13.16
C PHE A 277 -15.47 -8.95 -14.56
N LEU A 278 -14.32 -9.53 -14.91
CA LEU A 278 -13.74 -9.38 -16.25
C LEU A 278 -14.71 -9.90 -17.31
N VAL A 279 -15.27 -11.10 -17.12
CA VAL A 279 -16.26 -11.68 -18.04
C VAL A 279 -17.56 -10.88 -18.05
N ALA A 280 -18.03 -10.44 -16.88
CA ALA A 280 -19.28 -9.67 -16.75
C ALA A 280 -19.22 -8.28 -17.40
N LEU A 281 -18.03 -7.67 -17.48
CA LEU A 281 -17.83 -6.37 -18.14
C LEU A 281 -17.73 -6.48 -19.68
N ILE A 282 -17.54 -7.69 -20.23
CA ILE A 282 -17.52 -7.90 -21.67
C ILE A 282 -18.96 -7.88 -22.20
N ASN A 283 -19.23 -6.96 -23.13
CA ASN A 283 -20.54 -6.81 -23.74
C ASN A 283 -21.01 -8.13 -24.39
N ILE A 284 -22.26 -8.52 -24.15
CA ILE A 284 -22.85 -9.75 -24.71
C ILE A 284 -22.72 -9.86 -26.24
N LYS A 285 -22.72 -8.74 -26.96
CA LYS A 285 -22.54 -8.70 -28.42
C LYS A 285 -21.17 -9.23 -28.86
N PHE A 286 -20.13 -9.05 -28.04
CA PHE A 286 -18.81 -9.62 -28.30
C PHE A 286 -18.87 -11.14 -28.31
N TRP A 287 -19.49 -11.73 -27.28
CA TRP A 287 -19.69 -13.17 -27.17
C TRP A 287 -20.51 -13.74 -28.35
N TYR A 288 -21.60 -13.07 -28.74
CA TYR A 288 -22.38 -13.47 -29.91
C TYR A 288 -21.61 -13.40 -31.22
N ARG A 289 -20.77 -12.38 -31.42
CA ARG A 289 -19.99 -12.21 -32.65
C ARG A 289 -18.96 -13.32 -32.84
N PHE A 290 -18.34 -13.76 -31.76
CA PHE A 290 -17.25 -14.74 -31.78
C PHE A 290 -17.69 -16.16 -31.41
N SER A 291 -18.99 -16.40 -31.18
CA SER A 291 -19.53 -17.71 -30.77
C SER A 291 -19.12 -18.85 -31.71
N TYR A 292 -19.26 -18.65 -33.03
CA TYR A 292 -18.85 -19.66 -34.02
C TYR A 292 -17.36 -19.92 -34.01
N VAL A 293 -16.53 -18.90 -33.76
CA VAL A 293 -15.07 -19.05 -33.67
C VAL A 293 -14.70 -19.85 -32.43
N PHE A 294 -15.29 -19.52 -31.27
CA PHE A 294 -15.07 -20.29 -30.03
C PHE A 294 -15.55 -21.73 -30.18
N TYR A 295 -16.70 -21.95 -30.82
CA TYR A 295 -17.22 -23.28 -31.09
C TYR A 295 -16.26 -24.12 -31.96
N LEU A 296 -15.74 -23.55 -33.05
CA LEU A 296 -14.76 -24.22 -33.90
C LEU A 296 -13.45 -24.51 -33.15
N ILE A 297 -13.00 -23.61 -32.28
CA ILE A 297 -11.82 -23.83 -31.42
C ILE A 297 -12.08 -25.00 -30.46
N ILE A 298 -13.25 -25.07 -29.81
CA ILE A 298 -13.59 -26.17 -28.89
C ILE A 298 -13.63 -27.51 -29.64
N ILE A 299 -14.20 -27.55 -30.85
CA ILE A 299 -14.15 -28.74 -31.71
C ILE A 299 -12.70 -29.13 -32.01
N ALA A 300 -11.86 -28.17 -32.42
CA ALA A 300 -10.45 -28.43 -32.70
C ALA A 300 -9.72 -28.96 -31.45
N LEU A 301 -10.03 -28.44 -30.25
CA LEU A 301 -9.48 -28.93 -28.99
C LEU A 301 -9.96 -30.35 -28.65
N LEU A 302 -11.21 -30.69 -28.93
CA LEU A 302 -11.74 -32.06 -28.75
C LEU A 302 -11.03 -33.06 -29.66
N ILE A 303 -10.82 -32.69 -30.94
CA ILE A 303 -10.03 -33.50 -31.88
C ILE A 303 -8.59 -33.62 -31.38
N TYR A 304 -7.99 -32.52 -30.94
CA TYR A 304 -6.62 -32.49 -30.44
C TYR A 304 -6.41 -33.41 -29.21
N VAL A 305 -7.37 -33.46 -28.27
CA VAL A 305 -7.31 -34.37 -27.11
C VAL A 305 -7.24 -35.82 -27.52
N ASP A 306 -7.88 -36.20 -28.62
CA ASP A 306 -7.91 -37.60 -29.02
C ASP A 306 -6.52 -38.09 -29.45
N PHE A 307 -5.80 -37.22 -30.17
CA PHE A 307 -4.43 -37.48 -30.63
C PHE A 307 -3.38 -37.28 -29.53
N PHE A 308 -3.45 -36.18 -28.78
CA PHE A 308 -2.37 -35.70 -27.90
C PHE A 308 -2.76 -35.58 -26.41
N GLY A 309 -3.99 -35.97 -26.06
CA GLY A 309 -4.49 -35.88 -24.69
C GLY A 309 -3.86 -36.91 -23.74
N LEU A 310 -3.74 -36.51 -22.47
CA LEU A 310 -3.29 -37.39 -21.39
C LEU A 310 -4.43 -38.30 -20.95
N SER A 311 -4.11 -39.59 -20.81
CA SER A 311 -5.00 -40.60 -20.24
C SER A 311 -4.94 -40.54 -18.72
N ALA A 312 -6.07 -40.21 -18.08
CA ALA A 312 -6.22 -40.29 -16.64
C ALA A 312 -7.46 -41.14 -16.31
N LEU A 313 -7.32 -42.10 -15.38
CA LEU A 313 -8.40 -42.99 -14.94
C LEU A 313 -9.13 -43.73 -16.09
N GLY A 314 -8.40 -44.11 -17.14
CA GLY A 314 -8.93 -44.90 -18.26
C GLY A 314 -9.62 -44.09 -19.38
N ALA A 315 -9.60 -42.75 -19.32
CA ALA A 315 -10.11 -41.91 -20.41
C ALA A 315 -9.12 -40.79 -20.80
N LYS A 316 -8.93 -40.58 -22.11
CA LYS A 316 -8.21 -39.43 -22.66
C LYS A 316 -9.11 -38.20 -22.60
N ARG A 317 -8.87 -37.30 -21.65
CA ARG A 317 -9.76 -36.14 -21.41
C ARG A 317 -9.03 -34.82 -21.26
N TRP A 318 -7.72 -34.84 -21.01
CA TRP A 318 -6.98 -33.66 -20.57
C TRP A 318 -5.92 -33.25 -21.57
N ILE A 319 -5.87 -31.96 -21.90
CA ILE A 319 -4.73 -31.33 -22.59
C ILE A 319 -3.84 -30.70 -21.53
N ASN A 320 -2.55 -31.00 -21.55
CA ASN A 320 -1.56 -30.36 -20.68
C ASN A 320 -0.89 -29.19 -21.41
N PHE A 321 -1.17 -27.97 -20.95
CA PHE A 321 -0.56 -26.73 -21.45
C PHE A 321 0.59 -26.25 -20.56
N TYR A 322 1.31 -27.18 -19.94
CA TYR A 322 2.46 -26.97 -19.04
C TYR A 322 2.08 -26.34 -17.68
N PHE A 323 1.30 -25.26 -17.66
CA PHE A 323 0.90 -24.54 -16.43
C PHE A 323 -0.44 -24.97 -15.85
N PHE A 324 -1.33 -25.52 -16.67
CA PHE A 324 -2.65 -26.02 -16.25
C PHE A 324 -3.13 -27.10 -17.22
N ASN A 325 -4.09 -27.91 -16.77
CA ASN A 325 -4.76 -28.92 -17.60
C ASN A 325 -6.17 -28.45 -17.92
N ILE A 326 -6.57 -28.52 -19.20
CA ILE A 326 -7.94 -28.24 -19.64
C ILE A 326 -8.61 -29.53 -20.09
N GLN A 327 -9.90 -29.66 -19.74
CA GLN A 327 -10.81 -30.67 -20.28
C GLN A 327 -11.77 -29.99 -21.27
N PRO A 328 -11.54 -30.10 -22.60
CA PRO A 328 -12.34 -29.39 -23.59
C PRO A 328 -13.83 -29.75 -23.59
N SER A 329 -14.19 -30.96 -23.15
CA SER A 329 -15.60 -31.39 -23.07
C SER A 329 -16.41 -30.63 -22.01
N GLU A 330 -15.78 -30.01 -21.01
CA GLU A 330 -16.46 -29.12 -20.07
C GLU A 330 -16.78 -27.76 -20.69
N LEU A 331 -15.88 -27.24 -21.53
CA LEU A 331 -16.12 -26.00 -22.28
C LEU A 331 -17.26 -26.15 -23.29
N MET A 332 -17.52 -27.36 -23.79
CA MET A 332 -18.59 -27.62 -24.74
C MET A 332 -20.00 -27.62 -24.10
N LYS A 333 -20.10 -27.65 -22.77
CA LYS A 333 -21.39 -27.63 -22.06
C LYS A 333 -21.95 -26.22 -21.84
N VAL A 334 -21.12 -25.20 -22.06
CA VAL A 334 -21.42 -23.77 -21.88
C VAL A 334 -21.55 -23.12 -23.25
#